data_AF-A0A151R451-F1
#
_entry.id   AF-A0A151R451-F1
#
_cell.length_a   1.000
_cell.length_b   1.000
_cell.length_c   1.000
_cell.angle_alpha   90.00
_cell.angle_beta   90.00
_cell.angle_gamma   90.00
#
_symmetry.space_group_name_H-M   'P 1'
#
loop_
_entity.id
_entity.type
_entity.pdbx_description
1 polymer ?
#
loop_
_entity_poly.entity_id
_entity_poly.type
_entity_poly.pdbx_seq_one_letter_code
_entity_poly.pdbx_strand_id
1 'polypeptide(L)'
;MKFLTLNFRGLGGRLKKWEVRKLIKVHKPWLFCIQETKMEVVSRSLCESLWSHEDMGWFSKPAVGHSGGLLILWDKSKFVLFEFFMGTHYISVVGCLVGGDRWCVVGNFNAIRCEEERKGVRGFDRREEMRLFSYFVNSSGLLNPQMFGRQFTWFRNDGETMSRLDLYLVFVDFASSREGLEQWGLPRGMSNHCPVLLKTSVSEWGPKPFRVLNCWFDNIRFKPFVEDAWGRMEIRGKKCFVLREKLKELKKRLKIWNKVEFGDINKNIELLHEEIHNLESKEEEAGLEEEELSHLNQKRGELRKWVGHQCSILHQKSRVQWLREGDVNSKYFHRSIARRRQSNEIRCLDFDGELVEEKTHMHRKVKDFFESHFRESDKVRPRLGEWRFLETPFSETEIKEAVWSCDGNKCPGSDGYNLRFVKEFWDTLKEDFVGFFDEFFVNGKLVKGVNNSFITLIPKKNNP
;
A
#
# COMPACT_ATOMS: atom_id res chain seq x y z
N MET A 1 0.14 -1.30 -15.25
CA MET A 1 0.66 -2.67 -15.37
C MET A 1 -0.48 -3.66 -15.38
N LYS A 2 -0.44 -4.67 -16.27
CA LYS A 2 -1.44 -5.75 -16.35
C LYS A 2 -0.77 -7.08 -16.71
N PHE A 3 -0.79 -8.07 -15.83
CA PHE A 3 -0.31 -9.42 -16.10
C PHE A 3 -1.47 -10.40 -16.03
N LEU A 4 -1.53 -11.31 -16.99
CA LEU A 4 -2.61 -12.30 -17.09
C LEU A 4 -2.03 -13.71 -16.96
N THR A 5 -2.75 -14.60 -16.31
CA THR A 5 -2.41 -16.02 -16.23
C THR A 5 -3.64 -16.89 -16.44
N LEU A 6 -3.50 -18.00 -17.15
CA LEU A 6 -4.59 -18.93 -17.42
C LEU A 6 -4.09 -20.35 -17.65
N ASN A 7 -4.56 -21.27 -16.81
CA ASN A 7 -4.43 -22.69 -17.10
C ASN A 7 -5.53 -23.13 -18.09
N PHE A 8 -5.16 -23.43 -19.33
CA PHE A 8 -6.13 -23.69 -20.41
C PHE A 8 -6.45 -25.18 -20.60
N ARG A 9 -5.60 -26.08 -20.09
CA ARG A 9 -5.68 -27.54 -20.32
C ARG A 9 -5.84 -27.91 -21.80
N GLY A 10 -4.95 -27.38 -22.62
CA GLY A 10 -4.80 -27.65 -24.04
C GLY A 10 -5.12 -26.43 -24.89
N LEU A 11 -4.19 -25.97 -25.73
CA LEU A 11 -4.31 -24.77 -26.57
C LEU A 11 -4.54 -25.09 -28.06
N GLY A 12 -4.54 -26.37 -28.46
CA GLY A 12 -4.60 -26.77 -29.87
C GLY A 12 -5.86 -26.34 -30.64
N GLY A 13 -7.02 -26.30 -29.98
CA GLY A 13 -8.32 -26.04 -30.63
C GLY A 13 -8.54 -24.59 -31.09
N ARG A 14 -9.19 -24.40 -32.25
CA ARG A 14 -9.47 -23.07 -32.83
C ARG A 14 -10.26 -22.14 -31.91
N LEU A 15 -11.29 -22.67 -31.25
CA LEU A 15 -12.11 -21.90 -30.28
C LEU A 15 -11.30 -21.48 -29.05
N LYS A 16 -10.41 -22.36 -28.58
CA LYS A 16 -9.52 -22.07 -27.45
C LYS A 16 -8.55 -20.92 -27.76
N LYS A 17 -7.95 -20.95 -28.96
CA LYS A 17 -7.12 -19.84 -29.47
C LYS A 17 -7.92 -18.55 -29.66
N TRP A 18 -9.20 -18.62 -30.02
CA TRP A 18 -10.07 -17.44 -30.09
C TRP A 18 -10.31 -16.82 -28.71
N GLU A 19 -10.56 -17.63 -27.68
CA GLU A 19 -10.76 -17.13 -26.31
C GLU A 19 -9.49 -16.44 -25.77
N VAL A 20 -8.30 -17.00 -26.04
CA VAL A 20 -7.02 -16.36 -25.69
C VAL A 20 -6.88 -15.01 -26.38
N ARG A 21 -7.18 -14.92 -27.69
CA ARG A 21 -7.18 -13.64 -28.44
C ARG A 21 -8.15 -12.62 -27.87
N LYS A 22 -9.35 -13.07 -27.47
CA LYS A 22 -10.36 -12.21 -26.84
C LYS A 22 -9.84 -11.64 -25.52
N LEU A 23 -9.24 -12.46 -24.66
CA LEU A 23 -8.64 -12.01 -23.40
C LEU A 23 -7.53 -10.98 -23.63
N ILE A 24 -6.65 -11.21 -24.61
CA ILE A 24 -5.59 -10.27 -24.99
C ILE A 24 -6.20 -8.94 -25.48
N LYS A 25 -7.19 -8.99 -26.38
CA LYS A 25 -7.86 -7.81 -26.92
C LYS A 25 -8.56 -6.97 -25.85
N VAL A 26 -9.27 -7.62 -24.92
CA VAL A 26 -10.04 -6.95 -23.86
C VAL A 26 -9.13 -6.38 -22.79
N HIS A 27 -8.20 -7.18 -22.26
CA HIS A 27 -7.42 -6.77 -21.11
C HIS A 27 -6.14 -6.02 -21.47
N LYS A 28 -5.61 -6.23 -22.69
CA LYS A 28 -4.33 -5.68 -23.17
C LYS A 28 -3.20 -5.94 -22.16
N PRO A 29 -2.92 -7.22 -21.83
CA PRO A 29 -1.90 -7.56 -20.85
C PRO A 29 -0.50 -7.21 -21.38
N TRP A 30 0.39 -6.79 -20.49
CA TRP A 30 1.82 -6.61 -20.78
C TRP A 30 2.54 -7.96 -20.81
N LEU A 31 2.03 -8.93 -20.05
CA LEU A 31 2.55 -10.29 -19.95
C LEU A 31 1.38 -11.26 -19.78
N PHE A 32 1.40 -12.38 -20.50
CA PHE A 32 0.40 -13.43 -20.41
C PHE A 32 1.08 -14.81 -20.27
N CYS A 33 0.87 -15.45 -19.13
CA CYS A 33 1.25 -16.84 -18.88
C CYS A 33 0.09 -17.78 -19.20
N ILE A 34 0.34 -18.82 -19.98
CA ILE A 34 -0.62 -19.88 -20.30
C ILE A 34 -0.02 -21.21 -19.81
N GLN A 35 -0.74 -21.87 -18.90
CA GLN A 35 -0.34 -23.18 -18.40
C GLN A 35 -1.13 -24.31 -19.06
N GLU A 36 -0.53 -25.50 -19.04
CA GLU A 36 -1.09 -26.73 -19.60
C GLU A 36 -1.46 -26.53 -21.08
N THR A 37 -0.56 -25.98 -21.89
CA THR A 37 -0.81 -25.79 -23.32
C THR A 37 -1.01 -27.12 -24.05
N LYS A 38 -0.44 -28.21 -23.53
CA LYS A 38 -0.42 -29.55 -24.16
C LYS A 38 0.11 -29.53 -25.59
N MET A 39 1.04 -28.62 -25.87
CA MET A 39 1.69 -28.47 -27.17
C MET A 39 3.16 -28.82 -27.04
N GLU A 40 3.61 -29.77 -27.86
CA GLU A 40 5.02 -30.15 -27.96
C GLU A 40 5.83 -29.10 -28.72
N VAL A 41 5.18 -28.40 -29.67
CA VAL A 41 5.80 -27.33 -30.45
C VAL A 41 4.92 -26.09 -30.41
N VAL A 42 5.48 -24.97 -29.97
CA VAL A 42 4.87 -23.65 -30.07
C VAL A 42 5.65 -22.87 -31.13
N SER A 43 4.99 -22.53 -32.24
CA SER A 43 5.61 -21.77 -33.33
C SER A 43 5.47 -20.28 -33.13
N ARG A 44 6.39 -19.50 -33.72
CA ARG A 44 6.28 -18.04 -33.79
C ARG A 44 4.95 -17.59 -34.43
N SER A 45 4.52 -18.25 -35.51
CA SER A 45 3.26 -17.95 -36.20
C SER A 45 2.03 -18.14 -35.30
N LEU A 46 2.05 -19.15 -34.41
CA LEU A 46 1.00 -19.32 -33.41
C LEU A 46 1.00 -18.14 -32.44
N CYS A 47 2.15 -17.77 -31.88
CA CYS A 47 2.26 -16.67 -30.93
C CYS A 47 1.81 -15.33 -31.57
N GLU A 48 2.23 -15.05 -32.80
CA GLU A 48 1.81 -13.87 -33.56
C GLU A 48 0.29 -13.86 -33.78
N SER A 49 -0.29 -15.02 -34.12
CA SER A 49 -1.74 -15.15 -34.26
C SER A 49 -2.50 -14.84 -32.97
N LEU A 50 -1.90 -15.13 -31.80
CA LEU A 50 -2.53 -14.88 -30.49
C LEU A 50 -2.39 -13.42 -30.06
N TRP A 51 -1.18 -12.83 -30.18
CA TRP A 51 -0.87 -11.51 -29.63
C TRP A 51 -1.28 -10.34 -30.54
N SER A 52 -1.37 -10.57 -31.86
CA SER A 52 -1.85 -9.59 -32.86
C SER A 52 -1.01 -8.30 -33.02
N HIS A 53 0.16 -8.18 -32.37
CA HIS A 53 1.07 -7.03 -32.48
C HIS A 53 2.50 -7.52 -32.80
N GLU A 54 3.24 -6.78 -33.63
CA GLU A 54 4.55 -7.23 -34.15
C GLU A 54 5.66 -7.26 -33.08
N ASP A 55 5.62 -6.35 -32.12
CA ASP A 55 6.66 -6.22 -31.09
C ASP A 55 6.39 -7.07 -29.83
N MET A 56 6.36 -8.39 -30.03
CA MET A 56 6.09 -9.38 -28.99
C MET A 56 7.29 -10.30 -28.76
N GLY A 57 7.53 -10.64 -27.50
CA GLY A 57 8.43 -11.71 -27.08
C GLY A 57 7.64 -12.91 -26.59
N TRP A 58 8.17 -14.11 -26.82
CA TRP A 58 7.57 -15.33 -26.32
C TRP A 58 8.62 -16.35 -25.90
N PHE A 59 8.23 -17.20 -24.96
CA PHE A 59 9.01 -18.35 -24.56
C PHE A 59 8.08 -19.50 -24.19
N SER A 60 8.45 -20.72 -24.56
CA SER A 60 7.64 -21.90 -24.25
C SER A 60 8.48 -23.04 -23.74
N LYS A 61 7.97 -23.72 -22.72
CA LYS A 61 8.39 -25.07 -22.36
C LYS A 61 7.44 -26.05 -23.04
N PRO A 62 7.95 -27.00 -23.84
CA PRO A 62 7.10 -27.97 -24.53
C PRO A 62 6.40 -28.91 -23.55
N ALA A 63 5.23 -29.40 -23.96
CA ALA A 63 4.55 -30.50 -23.28
C ALA A 63 5.26 -31.83 -23.54
N VAL A 64 5.13 -32.77 -22.61
CA VAL A 64 5.54 -34.17 -22.82
C VAL A 64 4.27 -34.99 -22.96
N GLY A 65 3.94 -35.37 -24.19
CA GLY A 65 2.65 -35.97 -24.52
C GLY A 65 1.47 -35.08 -24.12
N HIS A 66 0.57 -35.58 -23.28
CA HIS A 66 -0.61 -34.84 -22.81
C HIS A 66 -0.40 -34.03 -21.52
N SER A 67 0.84 -33.98 -21.02
CA SER A 67 1.18 -33.38 -19.73
C SER A 67 2.02 -32.12 -19.89
N GLY A 68 1.58 -31.04 -19.24
CA GLY A 68 2.32 -29.79 -19.17
C GLY A 68 2.21 -28.94 -20.43
N GLY A 69 3.32 -28.29 -20.76
CA GLY A 69 3.34 -27.20 -21.73
C GLY A 69 3.07 -25.86 -21.05
N LEU A 70 4.04 -24.97 -21.09
CA LEU A 70 3.97 -23.63 -20.51
C LEU A 70 4.34 -22.63 -21.60
N LEU A 71 3.57 -21.55 -21.72
CA LEU A 71 3.81 -20.49 -22.70
C LEU A 71 3.74 -19.14 -21.99
N ILE A 72 4.72 -18.29 -22.23
CA ILE A 72 4.73 -16.91 -21.77
C ILE A 72 4.84 -16.01 -23.00
N LEU A 73 3.96 -15.03 -23.08
CA LEU A 73 3.91 -14.00 -24.11
C LEU A 73 4.07 -12.63 -23.42
N TRP A 74 4.84 -11.71 -23.99
CA TRP A 74 4.97 -10.36 -23.44
C TRP A 74 5.16 -9.29 -24.51
N ASP A 75 4.79 -8.06 -24.15
CA ASP A 75 5.01 -6.86 -24.95
C ASP A 75 6.43 -6.34 -24.71
N LYS A 76 7.29 -6.35 -25.74
CA LYS A 76 8.69 -5.91 -25.63
C LYS A 76 8.84 -4.43 -25.33
N SER A 77 7.84 -3.62 -25.69
CA SER A 77 7.81 -2.19 -25.33
C SER A 77 7.52 -1.94 -23.84
N LYS A 78 7.09 -2.97 -23.09
CA LYS A 78 6.72 -2.88 -21.68
C LYS A 78 7.61 -3.71 -20.77
N PHE A 79 8.21 -4.79 -21.28
CA PHE A 79 9.02 -5.72 -20.49
C PHE A 79 10.31 -6.07 -21.25
N VAL A 80 11.45 -5.73 -20.62
CA VAL A 80 12.78 -6.08 -21.09
C VAL A 80 13.22 -7.35 -20.39
N LEU A 81 13.45 -8.40 -21.17
CA LEU A 81 13.94 -9.69 -20.67
C LEU A 81 15.45 -9.63 -20.44
N PHE A 82 15.92 -10.11 -19.29
CA PHE A 82 17.34 -10.30 -19.00
C PHE A 82 17.73 -11.77 -19.10
N GLU A 83 17.03 -12.63 -18.36
CA GLU A 83 17.32 -14.06 -18.29
C GLU A 83 16.04 -14.89 -18.24
N PHE A 84 16.17 -16.17 -18.57
CA PHE A 84 15.10 -17.14 -18.39
C PHE A 84 15.67 -18.44 -17.84
N PHE A 85 14.86 -19.09 -17.00
CA PHE A 85 15.20 -20.39 -16.41
C PHE A 85 14.07 -21.37 -16.65
N MET A 86 14.43 -22.62 -16.90
CA MET A 86 13.48 -23.70 -17.06
C MET A 86 13.80 -24.79 -16.05
N GLY A 87 12.88 -25.01 -15.11
CA GLY A 87 12.94 -26.15 -14.21
C GLY A 87 11.97 -27.24 -14.65
N THR A 88 11.88 -28.34 -13.88
CA THR A 88 11.01 -29.48 -14.18
C THR A 88 9.53 -29.10 -14.33
N HIS A 89 9.04 -28.17 -13.52
CA HIS A 89 7.61 -27.78 -13.51
C HIS A 89 7.37 -26.27 -13.59
N TYR A 90 8.39 -25.48 -13.91
CA TYR A 90 8.26 -24.02 -13.98
C TYR A 90 9.07 -23.42 -15.13
N ILE A 91 8.62 -22.25 -15.57
CA ILE A 91 9.43 -21.29 -16.31
C ILE A 91 9.59 -20.08 -15.38
N SER A 92 10.82 -19.63 -15.20
CA SER A 92 11.12 -18.34 -14.58
C SER A 92 11.58 -17.38 -15.65
N VAL A 93 11.04 -16.16 -15.62
CA VAL A 93 11.39 -15.08 -16.53
C VAL A 93 11.91 -13.94 -15.69
N VAL A 94 13.13 -13.54 -15.97
CA VAL A 94 13.88 -12.55 -15.20
C VAL A 94 14.05 -11.32 -16.09
N GLY A 95 13.46 -10.20 -15.71
CA GLY A 95 13.49 -8.97 -16.50
C GLY A 95 12.93 -7.77 -15.75
N CYS A 96 12.96 -6.61 -16.42
CA CYS A 96 12.54 -5.32 -15.90
C CYS A 96 11.36 -4.76 -16.69
N LEU A 97 10.44 -4.09 -15.99
CA LEU A 97 9.40 -3.31 -16.67
C LEU A 97 10.01 -1.98 -17.13
N VAL A 98 9.73 -1.58 -18.37
CA VAL A 98 10.22 -0.31 -18.92
C VAL A 98 9.79 0.84 -18.01
N GLY A 99 10.76 1.51 -17.35
CA GLY A 99 10.53 2.59 -16.39
C GLY A 99 10.83 2.27 -14.90
N GLY A 100 11.43 1.13 -14.58
CA GLY A 100 12.09 0.90 -13.28
C GLY A 100 12.16 -0.56 -12.82
N ASP A 101 13.07 -0.83 -11.90
CA ASP A 101 13.29 -2.19 -11.36
C ASP A 101 12.18 -2.62 -10.41
N ARG A 102 11.76 -3.90 -10.53
CA ARG A 102 11.28 -4.80 -9.47
C ARG A 102 10.61 -6.07 -10.04
N TRP A 103 10.78 -7.15 -9.30
CA TRP A 103 10.45 -8.54 -9.66
C TRP A 103 9.05 -8.98 -9.22
N CYS A 104 8.45 -9.92 -9.94
CA CYS A 104 7.16 -10.55 -9.61
C CYS A 104 7.24 -12.05 -9.89
N VAL A 105 6.69 -12.89 -9.01
CA VAL A 105 6.57 -14.34 -9.25
C VAL A 105 5.15 -14.65 -9.71
N VAL A 106 5.02 -15.38 -10.81
CA VAL A 106 3.74 -15.77 -11.39
C VAL A 106 3.69 -17.28 -11.47
N GLY A 107 2.65 -17.91 -10.91
CA GLY A 107 2.57 -19.36 -10.91
C GLY A 107 1.16 -19.92 -10.73
N ASN A 108 0.92 -21.08 -11.32
CA ASN A 108 -0.09 -22.01 -10.84
C ASN A 108 0.60 -22.91 -9.81
N PHE A 109 0.30 -22.72 -8.52
CA PHE A 109 0.98 -23.44 -7.44
C PHE A 109 0.31 -24.78 -7.11
N ASN A 110 -0.90 -25.03 -7.65
CA ASN A 110 -1.74 -26.17 -7.29
C ASN A 110 -1.94 -26.36 -5.76
N ALA A 111 -1.76 -25.30 -4.97
CA ALA A 111 -1.82 -25.31 -3.52
C ALA A 111 -2.71 -24.18 -3.00
N ILE A 112 -3.42 -24.46 -1.90
CA ILE A 112 -4.24 -23.47 -1.19
C ILE A 112 -3.55 -23.08 0.12
N ARG A 113 -3.79 -21.86 0.60
CA ARG A 113 -3.19 -21.34 1.84
C ARG A 113 -4.04 -21.56 3.07
N CYS A 114 -5.36 -21.61 2.90
CA CYS A 114 -6.33 -21.76 3.98
C CYS A 114 -7.57 -22.53 3.50
N GLU A 115 -8.40 -22.98 4.44
CA GLU A 115 -9.58 -23.80 4.12
C GLU A 115 -10.62 -23.02 3.31
N GLU A 116 -10.72 -21.71 3.51
CA GLU A 116 -11.66 -20.83 2.80
C GLU A 116 -11.37 -20.73 1.29
N GLU A 117 -10.15 -21.08 0.87
CA GLU A 117 -9.77 -21.14 -0.55
C GLU A 117 -10.28 -22.40 -1.26
N ARG A 118 -11.07 -23.23 -0.57
CA ARG A 118 -11.73 -24.41 -1.13
C ARG A 118 -13.18 -24.52 -0.67
N LYS A 119 -14.04 -25.01 -1.57
CA LYS A 119 -15.42 -25.41 -1.28
C LYS A 119 -15.67 -26.77 -1.93
N GLY A 120 -16.28 -27.71 -1.21
CA GLY A 120 -16.55 -29.07 -1.68
C GLY A 120 -16.41 -30.15 -0.57
N VAL A 121 -16.66 -31.41 -0.92
CA VAL A 121 -16.70 -32.53 0.04
C VAL A 121 -15.33 -32.74 0.70
N ARG A 122 -15.32 -32.77 2.04
CA ARG A 122 -14.13 -32.96 2.89
C ARG A 122 -13.54 -34.35 2.66
N GLY A 123 -12.54 -34.42 1.80
CA GLY A 123 -11.71 -35.61 1.62
C GLY A 123 -10.25 -35.20 1.70
N PHE A 124 -9.58 -35.68 2.75
CA PHE A 124 -8.16 -35.49 3.12
C PHE A 124 -7.81 -34.21 3.91
N ASP A 125 -7.18 -34.42 5.07
CA ASP A 125 -6.54 -33.40 5.89
C ASP A 125 -5.29 -32.88 5.16
N ARG A 126 -5.40 -31.69 4.56
CA ARG A 126 -4.31 -31.00 3.85
C ARG A 126 -3.67 -29.90 4.69
N ARG A 127 -3.87 -29.91 6.01
CA ARG A 127 -3.35 -28.85 6.89
C ARG A 127 -1.83 -28.72 6.83
N GLU A 128 -1.12 -29.82 6.62
CA GLU A 128 0.34 -29.80 6.46
C GLU A 128 0.77 -29.13 5.15
N GLU A 129 0.16 -29.48 4.01
CA GLU A 129 0.43 -28.80 2.72
C GLU A 129 0.12 -27.30 2.80
N MET A 130 -1.01 -26.92 3.39
CA MET A 130 -1.39 -25.51 3.59
C MET A 130 -0.39 -24.77 4.47
N ARG A 131 0.08 -25.43 5.54
CA ARG A 131 1.08 -24.88 6.46
C ARG A 131 2.42 -24.70 5.75
N LEU A 132 2.89 -25.71 5.00
CA LEU A 132 4.15 -25.66 4.26
C LEU A 132 4.11 -24.59 3.16
N PHE A 133 3.01 -24.50 2.41
CA PHE A 133 2.85 -23.48 1.39
C PHE A 133 2.78 -22.07 2.00
N SER A 134 2.03 -21.89 3.09
CA SER A 134 1.99 -20.62 3.81
C SER A 134 3.35 -20.24 4.41
N TYR A 135 4.10 -21.23 4.92
CA TYR A 135 5.47 -21.02 5.40
C TYR A 135 6.37 -20.56 4.26
N PHE A 136 6.35 -21.23 3.11
CA PHE A 136 7.10 -20.84 1.90
C PHE A 136 6.81 -19.40 1.48
N VAL A 137 5.54 -19.01 1.40
CA VAL A 137 5.16 -17.64 1.03
C VAL A 137 5.74 -16.62 2.02
N ASN A 138 5.62 -16.91 3.32
CA ASN A 138 6.04 -15.99 4.38
C ASN A 138 7.58 -15.92 4.52
N SER A 139 8.28 -17.05 4.43
CA SER A 139 9.74 -17.14 4.54
C SER A 139 10.43 -16.51 3.34
N SER A 140 9.84 -16.66 2.15
CA SER A 140 10.35 -16.07 0.89
C SER A 140 10.07 -14.57 0.75
N GLY A 141 9.39 -13.94 1.72
CA GLY A 141 9.05 -12.51 1.66
C GLY A 141 8.07 -12.17 0.54
N LEU A 142 7.20 -13.12 0.19
CA LEU A 142 6.16 -12.95 -0.81
C LEU A 142 4.85 -12.51 -0.14
N LEU A 143 4.04 -11.77 -0.88
CA LEU A 143 2.68 -11.38 -0.56
C LEU A 143 1.75 -11.98 -1.60
N ASN A 144 0.57 -12.43 -1.16
CA ASN A 144 -0.52 -12.81 -2.05
C ASN A 144 -1.49 -11.63 -2.10
N PRO A 145 -1.55 -10.82 -3.19
CA PRO A 145 -2.49 -9.71 -3.31
C PRO A 145 -3.94 -10.20 -3.23
N GLN A 146 -4.84 -9.33 -2.76
CA GLN A 146 -6.24 -9.70 -2.55
C GLN A 146 -6.90 -10.04 -3.87
N MET A 147 -7.65 -11.15 -3.89
CA MET A 147 -8.37 -11.61 -5.06
C MET A 147 -9.78 -10.99 -5.09
N PHE A 148 -10.04 -10.22 -6.14
CA PHE A 148 -11.32 -9.61 -6.47
C PHE A 148 -12.03 -10.37 -7.59
N GLY A 149 -13.33 -10.12 -7.78
CA GLY A 149 -14.14 -10.88 -8.73
C GLY A 149 -14.35 -12.32 -8.25
N ARG A 150 -14.07 -13.31 -9.11
CA ARG A 150 -14.21 -14.71 -8.75
C ARG A 150 -13.19 -15.10 -7.68
N GLN A 151 -13.69 -15.65 -6.57
CA GLN A 151 -12.86 -16.03 -5.42
C GLN A 151 -12.17 -17.38 -5.59
N PHE A 152 -12.69 -18.24 -6.47
CA PHE A 152 -12.09 -19.53 -6.82
C PHE A 152 -11.66 -19.50 -8.27
N THR A 153 -10.54 -20.16 -8.57
CA THR A 153 -9.99 -20.18 -9.92
C THR A 153 -10.24 -21.52 -10.59
N TRP A 154 -10.21 -22.62 -9.86
CA TRP A 154 -10.48 -23.95 -10.39
C TRP A 154 -11.85 -24.47 -9.97
N PHE A 155 -12.52 -25.16 -10.89
CA PHE A 155 -13.83 -25.77 -10.68
C PHE A 155 -13.83 -27.21 -11.19
N ARG A 156 -14.37 -28.13 -10.40
CA ARG A 156 -14.68 -29.48 -10.87
C ARG A 156 -16.00 -29.44 -11.64
N ASN A 157 -16.15 -30.32 -12.62
CA ASN A 157 -17.40 -30.50 -13.36
C ASN A 157 -18.45 -31.30 -12.55
N ASP A 158 -18.52 -31.08 -11.24
CA ASP A 158 -19.53 -31.65 -10.33
C ASP A 158 -20.52 -30.60 -9.81
N GLY A 159 -20.25 -29.31 -10.04
CA GLY A 159 -21.08 -28.20 -9.57
C GLY A 159 -20.85 -27.79 -8.12
N GLU A 160 -20.07 -28.54 -7.35
CA GLU A 160 -19.92 -28.36 -5.89
C GLU A 160 -18.49 -28.04 -5.48
N THR A 161 -17.51 -28.61 -6.18
CA THR A 161 -16.10 -28.54 -5.80
C THR A 161 -15.37 -27.44 -6.56
N MET A 162 -14.77 -26.52 -5.81
CA MET A 162 -13.96 -25.42 -6.34
C MET A 162 -12.77 -25.10 -5.42
N SER A 163 -11.69 -24.58 -5.99
CA SER A 163 -10.47 -24.22 -5.26
C SER A 163 -9.77 -23.01 -5.89
N ARG A 164 -9.08 -22.20 -5.10
CA ARG A 164 -8.20 -21.12 -5.58
C ARG A 164 -6.78 -21.66 -5.77
N LEU A 165 -6.46 -22.10 -6.98
CA LEU A 165 -5.16 -22.73 -7.30
C LEU A 165 -4.21 -21.80 -8.06
N ASP A 166 -4.78 -20.86 -8.79
CA ASP A 166 -4.06 -19.93 -9.65
C ASP A 166 -3.95 -18.59 -8.91
N LEU A 167 -2.73 -18.17 -8.57
CA LEU A 167 -2.52 -16.95 -7.81
C LEU A 167 -1.20 -16.25 -8.12
N TYR A 168 -1.18 -14.93 -7.99
CA TYR A 168 0.04 -14.13 -8.06
C TYR A 168 0.68 -14.03 -6.67
N LEU A 169 1.97 -14.33 -6.59
CA LEU A 169 2.79 -14.05 -5.41
C LEU A 169 3.80 -12.97 -5.76
N VAL A 170 3.72 -11.84 -5.09
CA VAL A 170 4.56 -10.69 -5.39
C VAL A 170 5.52 -10.42 -4.26
N PHE A 171 6.74 -9.98 -4.56
CA PHE A 171 7.64 -9.51 -3.52
C PHE A 171 7.06 -8.30 -2.80
N VAL A 172 7.33 -8.20 -1.50
CA VAL A 172 6.89 -7.06 -0.67
C VAL A 172 7.32 -5.73 -1.28
N ASP A 173 8.53 -5.67 -1.83
CA ASP A 173 9.09 -4.44 -2.41
C ASP A 173 8.37 -4.05 -3.70
N PHE A 174 7.96 -5.05 -4.50
CA PHE A 174 7.15 -4.85 -5.70
C PHE A 174 5.74 -4.33 -5.35
N ALA A 175 5.09 -4.92 -4.34
CA ALA A 175 3.80 -4.45 -3.84
C ALA A 175 3.90 -3.05 -3.23
N SER A 176 5.00 -2.74 -2.54
CA SER A 176 5.19 -1.45 -1.87
C SER A 176 5.42 -0.29 -2.84
N SER A 177 6.05 -0.53 -4.00
CA SER A 177 6.20 0.47 -5.08
C SER A 177 4.88 0.86 -5.75
N ARG A 178 3.92 -0.06 -5.82
CA ARG A 178 2.79 0.05 -6.72
C ARG A 178 1.53 0.25 -5.90
N GLU A 179 0.99 1.46 -5.94
CA GLU A 179 -0.33 1.71 -5.36
C GLU A 179 -1.40 0.98 -6.18
N GLY A 180 -2.40 0.43 -5.47
CA GLY A 180 -3.53 -0.27 -6.08
C GLY A 180 -3.17 -1.56 -6.82
N LEU A 181 -2.16 -2.31 -6.34
CA LEU A 181 -1.86 -3.63 -6.88
C LEU A 181 -2.96 -4.64 -6.50
N GLU A 182 -3.69 -5.13 -7.49
CA GLU A 182 -4.86 -5.97 -7.34
C GLU A 182 -4.74 -7.24 -8.17
N GLN A 183 -5.37 -8.32 -7.68
CA GLN A 183 -5.51 -9.58 -8.40
C GLN A 183 -6.99 -9.86 -8.65
N TRP A 184 -7.37 -10.28 -9.85
CA TRP A 184 -8.78 -10.48 -10.25
C TRP A 184 -8.99 -11.86 -10.84
N GLY A 185 -9.92 -12.63 -10.26
CA GLY A 185 -10.47 -13.83 -10.88
C GLY A 185 -11.50 -13.46 -11.95
N LEU A 186 -11.16 -13.66 -13.22
CA LEU A 186 -12.00 -13.32 -14.37
C LEU A 186 -13.04 -14.42 -14.65
N PRO A 187 -14.08 -14.16 -15.46
CA PRO A 187 -15.02 -15.19 -15.91
C PRO A 187 -14.32 -16.42 -16.51
N ARG A 188 -14.77 -17.61 -16.09
CA ARG A 188 -14.13 -18.90 -16.37
C ARG A 188 -13.97 -19.24 -17.87
N GLY A 189 -14.92 -18.80 -18.71
CA GLY A 189 -14.91 -19.15 -20.13
C GLY A 189 -14.96 -20.67 -20.37
N MET A 190 -14.12 -21.16 -21.28
CA MET A 190 -14.11 -22.56 -21.75
C MET A 190 -13.18 -23.50 -20.96
N SER A 191 -12.35 -22.99 -20.05
CA SER A 191 -11.48 -23.82 -19.20
C SER A 191 -12.21 -24.22 -17.92
N ASN A 192 -11.69 -25.21 -17.18
CA ASN A 192 -12.11 -25.43 -15.81
C ASN A 192 -11.32 -24.56 -14.81
N HIS A 193 -10.38 -23.76 -15.31
CA HIS A 193 -9.74 -22.67 -14.58
C HIS A 193 -10.23 -21.29 -15.05
N CYS A 194 -10.25 -20.34 -14.15
CA CYS A 194 -10.52 -18.93 -14.43
C CYS A 194 -9.21 -18.22 -14.76
N PRO A 195 -9.20 -17.31 -15.75
CA PRO A 195 -8.06 -16.43 -15.94
C PRO A 195 -7.88 -15.54 -14.72
N VAL A 196 -6.64 -15.29 -14.31
CA VAL A 196 -6.34 -14.39 -13.20
C VAL A 196 -5.55 -13.19 -13.72
N LEU A 197 -6.01 -11.99 -13.42
CA LEU A 197 -5.42 -10.73 -13.86
C LEU A 197 -4.82 -9.98 -12.67
N LEU A 198 -3.50 -9.79 -12.67
CA LEU A 198 -2.82 -8.85 -11.79
C LEU A 198 -2.77 -7.48 -12.47
N LYS A 199 -3.29 -6.44 -11.84
CA LYS A 199 -3.26 -5.08 -12.37
C LYS A 199 -2.91 -4.06 -11.31
N THR A 200 -2.36 -2.93 -11.73
CA THR A 200 -2.24 -1.74 -10.88
C THR A 200 -3.36 -0.77 -11.23
N SER A 201 -4.23 -0.42 -10.30
CA SER A 201 -5.13 0.72 -10.46
C SER A 201 -4.53 1.97 -9.86
N VAL A 202 -4.63 3.09 -10.58
CA VAL A 202 -4.30 4.39 -10.01
C VAL A 202 -5.41 4.74 -9.03
N SER A 203 -5.07 4.88 -7.76
CA SER A 203 -6.06 5.11 -6.72
C SER A 203 -6.34 6.60 -6.58
N GLU A 204 -7.31 7.13 -7.32
CA GLU A 204 -7.72 8.54 -7.26
C GLU A 204 -8.58 8.88 -6.02
N TRP A 205 -8.08 8.61 -4.80
CA TRP A 205 -8.72 9.09 -3.56
C TRP A 205 -8.36 10.54 -3.22
N GLY A 206 -7.79 11.28 -4.17
CA GLY A 206 -7.33 12.65 -4.01
C GLY A 206 -5.89 12.76 -3.46
N PRO A 207 -5.45 13.98 -3.14
CA PRO A 207 -4.09 14.23 -2.70
C PRO A 207 -3.81 13.57 -1.34
N LYS A 208 -2.62 12.99 -1.18
CA LYS A 208 -2.19 12.40 0.09
C LYS A 208 -2.23 13.46 1.20
N PRO A 209 -2.91 13.17 2.33
CA PRO A 209 -2.98 14.13 3.43
C PRO A 209 -1.60 14.34 4.01
N PHE A 210 -1.33 15.60 4.39
CA PHE A 210 -0.15 15.96 5.17
C PHE A 210 -0.19 15.26 6.53
N ARG A 211 0.97 14.79 7.00
CA ARG A 211 1.15 14.26 8.35
C ARG A 211 2.53 14.68 8.86
N VAL A 212 2.59 15.14 10.10
CA VAL A 212 3.87 15.38 10.80
C VAL A 212 4.64 14.07 10.89
N LEU A 213 5.93 14.11 10.55
CA LEU A 213 6.81 12.95 10.63
C LEU A 213 7.59 12.96 11.95
N ASN A 214 7.62 11.82 12.64
CA ASN A 214 8.30 11.72 13.92
C ASN A 214 9.82 11.92 13.83
N CYS A 215 10.43 11.63 12.69
CA CYS A 215 11.85 11.86 12.45
C CYS A 215 12.22 13.36 12.39
N TRP A 216 11.25 14.26 12.22
CA TRP A 216 11.53 15.70 12.20
C TRP A 216 11.99 16.21 13.57
N PHE A 217 11.47 15.63 14.66
CA PHE A 217 11.83 15.99 16.02
C PHE A 217 13.30 15.67 16.37
N ASP A 218 13.91 14.74 15.63
CA ASP A 218 15.32 14.37 15.82
C ASP A 218 16.27 15.35 15.10
N ASN A 219 15.75 16.27 14.28
CA ASN A 219 16.55 17.29 13.61
C ASN A 219 16.64 18.56 14.47
N ILE A 220 17.86 18.95 14.85
CA ILE A 220 18.14 20.12 15.69
C ILE A 220 17.57 21.45 15.13
N ARG A 221 17.40 21.57 13.80
CA ARG A 221 16.84 22.76 13.16
C ARG A 221 15.32 22.82 13.18
N PHE A 222 14.66 21.71 13.51
CA PHE A 222 13.20 21.61 13.41
C PHE A 222 12.48 22.47 14.43
N LYS A 223 12.88 22.40 15.71
CA LYS A 223 12.25 23.15 16.79
C LYS A 223 12.37 24.67 16.59
N PRO A 224 13.57 25.24 16.35
CA PRO A 224 13.73 26.66 16.05
C PRO A 224 12.92 27.10 14.82
N PHE A 225 12.86 26.26 13.78
CA PHE A 225 12.08 26.56 12.58
C PHE A 225 10.58 26.71 12.87
N VAL A 226 10.00 25.81 13.69
CA VAL A 226 8.57 25.88 14.03
C VAL A 226 8.27 27.08 14.91
N GLU A 227 9.10 27.34 15.92
CA GLU A 227 8.96 28.48 16.83
C GLU A 227 9.03 29.81 16.08
N ASP A 228 10.02 29.98 15.21
CA ASP A 228 10.16 31.16 14.35
C ASP A 228 8.99 31.29 13.36
N ALA A 229 8.61 30.18 12.71
CA ALA A 229 7.51 30.20 11.76
C ALA A 229 6.19 30.57 12.42
N TRP A 230 5.91 30.06 13.62
CA TRP A 230 4.69 30.36 14.37
C TRP A 230 4.68 31.80 14.88
N GLY A 231 5.78 32.25 15.48
CA GLY A 231 5.90 33.59 16.06
C GLY A 231 5.75 34.72 15.04
N ARG A 232 6.21 34.50 13.80
CA ARG A 232 6.09 35.49 12.71
C ARG A 232 4.70 35.56 12.06
N MET A 233 3.75 34.70 12.44
CA MET A 233 2.42 34.68 11.83
C MET A 233 1.49 35.71 12.47
N GLU A 234 1.24 36.81 11.76
CA GLU A 234 0.23 37.79 12.13
C GLU A 234 -1.11 37.49 11.44
N ILE A 235 -2.01 36.83 12.16
CA ILE A 235 -3.37 36.53 11.68
C ILE A 235 -4.37 37.19 12.63
N ARG A 236 -5.30 37.97 12.06
CA ARG A 236 -6.33 38.69 12.82
C ARG A 236 -7.70 38.06 12.60
N GLY A 237 -8.53 38.08 13.64
CA GLY A 237 -9.91 37.58 13.61
C GLY A 237 -10.26 36.84 14.89
N LYS A 238 -11.33 36.05 14.84
CA LYS A 238 -11.73 35.13 15.91
C LYS A 238 -10.56 34.19 16.24
N LYS A 239 -10.29 33.93 17.53
CA LYS A 239 -9.21 33.06 18.03
C LYS A 239 -9.25 31.68 17.39
N CYS A 240 -10.46 31.11 17.24
CA CYS A 240 -10.68 29.87 16.50
C CYS A 240 -10.20 29.93 15.03
N PHE A 241 -10.44 31.04 14.35
CA PHE A 241 -9.96 31.28 12.98
C PHE A 241 -8.44 31.48 12.95
N VAL A 242 -7.89 32.23 13.90
CA VAL A 242 -6.44 32.48 14.03
C VAL A 242 -5.68 31.16 14.18
N LEU A 243 -6.05 30.32 15.15
CA LEU A 243 -5.42 29.01 15.37
C LEU A 243 -5.48 28.14 14.11
N ARG A 244 -6.66 28.07 13.48
CA ARG A 244 -6.88 27.28 12.26
C ARG A 244 -6.00 27.74 11.09
N GLU A 245 -5.93 29.04 10.82
CA GLU A 245 -5.12 29.56 9.73
C GLU A 245 -3.61 29.49 10.03
N LYS A 246 -3.19 29.66 11.29
CA LYS A 246 -1.79 29.44 11.70
C LYS A 246 -1.36 27.99 11.46
N LEU A 247 -2.15 27.00 11.88
CA LEU A 247 -1.89 25.58 11.60
C LEU A 247 -1.85 25.31 10.08
N LYS A 248 -2.76 25.91 9.32
CA LYS A 248 -2.79 25.75 7.85
C LYS A 248 -1.57 26.36 7.17
N GLU A 249 -1.11 27.51 7.62
CA GLU A 249 0.07 28.18 7.06
C GLU A 249 1.36 27.46 7.46
N LEU A 250 1.47 27.05 8.73
CA LEU A 250 2.59 26.22 9.21
C LEU A 250 2.70 24.93 8.39
N LYS A 251 1.58 24.29 8.06
CA LYS A 251 1.56 23.09 7.21
C LYS A 251 2.17 23.32 5.83
N LYS A 252 1.97 24.50 5.21
CA LYS A 252 2.59 24.83 3.92
C LYS A 252 4.11 24.96 4.08
N ARG A 253 4.55 25.67 5.12
CA ARG A 253 5.98 25.86 5.42
C ARG A 253 6.68 24.55 5.73
N LEU A 254 6.05 23.67 6.52
CA LEU A 254 6.56 22.34 6.84
C LEU A 254 6.70 21.44 5.60
N LYS A 255 5.78 21.54 4.62
CA LYS A 255 5.92 20.80 3.36
C LYS A 255 7.15 21.25 2.55
N ILE A 256 7.41 22.55 2.51
CA ILE A 256 8.59 23.11 1.83
C ILE A 256 9.85 22.70 2.58
N TRP A 257 9.87 22.88 3.89
CA TRP A 257 10.98 22.50 4.76
C TRP A 257 11.33 21.03 4.63
N ASN A 258 10.35 20.12 4.66
CA ASN A 258 10.59 18.69 4.45
C ASN A 258 11.21 18.40 3.07
N LYS A 259 10.77 19.11 2.02
CA LYS A 259 11.33 18.93 0.68
C LYS A 259 12.79 19.40 0.61
N VAL A 260 13.14 20.48 1.31
CA VAL A 260 14.49 21.06 1.32
C VAL A 260 15.44 20.26 2.20
N GLU A 261 15.04 19.95 3.44
CA GLU A 261 15.91 19.30 4.43
C GLU A 261 15.97 17.78 4.30
N PHE A 262 14.86 17.12 3.95
CA PHE A 262 14.79 15.66 3.87
C PHE A 262 14.79 15.13 2.42
N GLY A 263 14.21 15.88 1.48
CA GLY A 263 14.18 15.50 0.07
C GLY A 263 13.60 14.09 -0.17
N ASP A 264 14.24 13.35 -1.07
CA ASP A 264 13.98 11.92 -1.25
C ASP A 264 14.98 11.10 -0.43
N ILE A 265 14.51 10.62 0.73
CA ILE A 265 15.32 9.84 1.67
C ILE A 265 15.90 8.58 1.01
N ASN A 266 15.15 7.91 0.13
CA ASN A 266 15.66 6.68 -0.49
C ASN A 266 16.78 7.01 -1.46
N LYS A 267 16.62 8.06 -2.26
CA LYS A 267 17.67 8.52 -3.18
C LYS A 267 18.92 8.96 -2.42
N ASN A 268 18.76 9.66 -1.30
CA ASN A 268 19.90 10.05 -0.46
C ASN A 268 20.64 8.83 0.11
N ILE A 269 19.91 7.79 0.52
CA ILE A 269 20.51 6.52 0.98
C ILE A 269 21.25 5.81 -0.16
N GLU A 270 20.65 5.74 -1.36
CA GLU A 270 21.27 5.13 -2.54
C GLU A 270 22.57 5.84 -2.93
N LEU A 271 22.58 7.16 -3.00
CA LEU A 271 23.78 7.95 -3.30
C LEU A 271 24.88 7.75 -2.25
N LEU A 272 24.52 7.73 -0.96
CA LEU A 272 25.49 7.49 0.11
C LEU A 272 26.07 6.08 0.06
N HIS A 273 25.28 5.05 -0.29
CA HIS A 273 25.81 3.70 -0.50
C HIS A 273 26.80 3.66 -1.65
N GLU A 274 26.52 4.33 -2.77
CA GLU A 274 27.41 4.40 -3.92
C GLU A 274 28.73 5.11 -3.57
N GLU A 275 28.67 6.25 -2.88
CA GLU A 275 29.86 6.97 -2.42
C GLU A 275 30.70 6.15 -1.43
N ILE A 276 30.05 5.48 -0.46
CA ILE A 276 30.74 4.60 0.50
C ILE A 276 31.39 3.43 -0.23
N HIS A 277 30.68 2.81 -1.17
CA HIS A 277 31.21 1.70 -1.96
C HIS A 277 32.47 2.11 -2.74
N ASN A 278 32.47 3.28 -3.38
CA ASN A 278 33.63 3.78 -4.12
C ASN A 278 34.85 3.99 -3.21
N LEU A 279 34.64 4.51 -1.99
CA LEU A 279 35.72 4.69 -1.01
C LEU A 279 36.24 3.36 -0.46
N GLU A 280 35.34 2.41 -0.19
CA GLU A 280 35.71 1.06 0.26
C GLU A 280 36.47 0.29 -0.82
N SER A 281 36.07 0.41 -2.09
CA SER A 281 36.83 -0.16 -3.21
C SER A 281 38.23 0.45 -3.34
N LYS A 282 38.37 1.77 -3.13
CA LYS A 282 39.68 2.41 -3.10
C LYS A 282 40.54 1.93 -1.91
N GLU A 283 39.93 1.76 -0.74
CA GLU A 283 40.57 1.22 0.46
C GLU A 283 41.19 -0.16 0.19
N GLU A 284 40.47 -1.03 -0.53
CA GLU A 284 40.91 -2.37 -0.92
C GLU A 284 42.08 -2.34 -1.93
N GLU A 285 42.09 -1.40 -2.87
CA GLU A 285 43.10 -1.32 -3.93
C GLU A 285 44.42 -0.66 -3.49
N ALA A 286 44.33 0.46 -2.77
CA ALA A 286 45.47 1.34 -2.51
C ALA A 286 45.58 1.82 -1.05
N GLY A 287 44.62 1.49 -0.20
CA GLY A 287 44.46 2.12 1.11
C GLY A 287 43.86 3.53 1.02
N LEU A 288 43.42 4.06 2.17
CA LEU A 288 42.86 5.42 2.28
C LEU A 288 43.83 6.36 2.99
N GLU A 289 43.88 7.60 2.51
CA GLU A 289 44.53 8.69 3.25
C GLU A 289 43.69 9.10 4.48
N GLU A 290 44.29 9.80 5.44
CA GLU A 290 43.61 10.19 6.69
C GLU A 290 42.36 11.06 6.43
N GLU A 291 42.42 11.94 5.44
CA GLU A 291 41.28 12.76 5.01
C GLU A 291 40.16 11.89 4.42
N GLU A 292 40.49 10.87 3.63
CA GLU A 292 39.52 9.98 2.99
C GLU A 292 38.88 9.03 4.00
N LEU A 293 39.65 8.55 4.98
CA LEU A 293 39.14 7.76 6.10
C LEU A 293 38.18 8.60 6.96
N SER A 294 38.51 9.87 7.21
CA SER A 294 37.62 10.81 7.89
C SER A 294 36.33 11.03 7.08
N HIS A 295 36.45 11.19 5.76
CA HIS A 295 35.31 11.33 4.86
C HIS A 295 34.41 10.09 4.85
N LEU A 296 34.99 8.88 4.78
CA LEU A 296 34.26 7.62 4.86
C LEU A 296 33.48 7.50 6.18
N ASN A 297 34.12 7.84 7.31
CA ASN A 297 33.47 7.81 8.61
C ASN A 297 32.33 8.83 8.72
N GLN A 298 32.50 10.02 8.15
CA GLN A 298 31.44 11.02 8.03
C GLN A 298 30.26 10.48 7.22
N LYS A 299 30.51 9.91 6.03
CA LYS A 299 29.48 9.35 5.14
C LYS A 299 28.74 8.19 5.80
N ARG A 300 29.44 7.30 6.51
CA ARG A 300 28.82 6.24 7.33
C ARG A 300 27.95 6.81 8.46
N GLY A 301 28.33 7.94 9.05
CA GLY A 301 27.51 8.67 10.02
C GLY A 301 26.23 9.23 9.39
N GLU A 302 26.34 9.87 8.23
CA GLU A 302 25.21 10.39 7.46
C GLU A 302 24.26 9.28 7.02
N LEU A 303 24.79 8.15 6.54
CA LEU A 303 24.00 6.97 6.17
C LEU A 303 23.19 6.45 7.36
N ARG A 304 23.83 6.28 8.53
CA ARG A 304 23.14 5.86 9.76
C ARG A 304 22.00 6.80 10.12
N LYS A 305 22.20 8.12 9.98
CA LYS A 305 21.17 9.12 10.20
C LYS A 305 19.99 8.96 9.22
N TRP A 306 20.25 8.83 7.92
CA TRP A 306 19.19 8.67 6.92
C TRP A 306 18.41 7.36 7.05
N VAL A 307 19.11 6.25 7.32
CA VAL A 307 18.49 4.96 7.61
C VAL A 307 17.62 5.05 8.87
N GLY A 308 18.09 5.74 9.91
CA GLY A 308 17.31 6.03 11.12
C GLY A 308 16.02 6.80 10.82
N HIS A 309 16.10 7.86 9.99
CA HIS A 309 14.92 8.60 9.54
C HIS A 309 13.94 7.73 8.75
N GLN A 310 14.44 6.90 7.82
CA GLN A 310 13.62 5.96 7.06
C GLN A 310 12.89 4.98 7.98
N CYS A 311 13.61 4.40 8.96
CA CYS A 311 13.04 3.49 9.95
C CYS A 311 11.97 4.17 10.80
N SER A 312 12.20 5.39 11.27
CA SER A 312 11.21 6.17 12.02
C SER A 312 9.92 6.42 11.22
N ILE A 313 10.05 6.77 9.93
CA ILE A 313 8.90 6.95 9.03
C ILE A 313 8.15 5.62 8.81
N LEU A 314 8.87 4.53 8.57
CA LEU A 314 8.27 3.21 8.37
C LEU A 314 7.57 2.71 9.63
N HIS A 315 8.16 2.91 10.80
CA HIS A 315 7.57 2.61 12.10
C HIS A 315 6.25 3.39 12.29
N GLN A 316 6.28 4.71 12.09
CA GLN A 316 5.10 5.57 12.20
C GLN A 316 3.98 5.15 11.22
N LYS A 317 4.33 4.75 9.99
CA LYS A 317 3.38 4.26 8.99
C LYS A 317 2.82 2.87 9.31
N SER A 318 3.63 1.99 9.90
CA SER A 318 3.25 0.62 10.23
C SER A 318 2.20 0.52 11.36
N ARG A 319 2.18 1.53 12.25
CA ARG A 319 1.34 1.55 13.47
C ARG A 319 1.59 0.36 14.40
N VAL A 320 2.75 -0.28 14.31
CA VAL A 320 3.18 -1.34 15.22
C VAL A 320 3.56 -0.69 16.55
N GLN A 321 3.03 -1.21 17.67
CA GLN A 321 3.37 -0.74 19.02
C GLN A 321 4.43 -1.60 19.70
N TRP A 322 4.53 -2.87 19.30
CA TRP A 322 5.41 -3.86 19.92
C TRP A 322 6.56 -4.18 18.96
N LEU A 323 7.65 -3.42 19.03
CA LEU A 323 8.95 -3.97 18.67
C LEU A 323 9.56 -4.60 19.92
N ARG A 324 10.14 -5.79 19.77
CA ARG A 324 11.27 -6.13 20.64
C ARG A 324 12.38 -5.17 20.22
N GLU A 325 12.74 -4.27 21.11
CA GLU A 325 13.80 -3.29 20.90
C GLU A 325 15.06 -4.00 20.38
N GLY A 326 15.60 -3.53 19.25
CA GLY A 326 16.89 -3.99 18.73
C GLY A 326 16.92 -4.40 17.26
N ASP A 327 15.78 -4.75 16.64
CA ASP A 327 15.79 -5.25 15.25
C ASP A 327 15.44 -4.13 14.25
N VAL A 328 16.47 -3.56 13.60
CA VAL A 328 16.35 -2.51 12.56
C VAL A 328 15.90 -3.14 11.23
N ASN A 329 14.75 -3.82 11.25
CA ASN A 329 14.28 -4.57 10.10
C ASN A 329 13.22 -3.79 9.31
N SER A 330 13.68 -3.01 8.32
CA SER A 330 12.81 -2.30 7.37
C SER A 330 11.85 -3.26 6.65
N LYS A 331 12.28 -4.49 6.34
CA LYS A 331 11.43 -5.50 5.66
C LYS A 331 10.22 -5.87 6.49
N TYR A 332 10.33 -5.92 7.82
CA TYR A 332 9.19 -6.16 8.71
C TYR A 332 8.14 -5.05 8.59
N PHE A 333 8.56 -3.79 8.62
CA PHE A 333 7.66 -2.66 8.47
C PHE A 333 7.02 -2.63 7.08
N HIS A 334 7.78 -2.88 6.02
CA HIS A 334 7.26 -2.98 4.66
C HIS A 334 6.19 -4.08 4.54
N ARG A 335 6.44 -5.27 5.09
CA ARG A 335 5.46 -6.38 5.14
C ARG A 335 4.20 -5.98 5.88
N SER A 336 4.34 -5.35 7.05
CA SER A 336 3.21 -4.90 7.87
C SER A 336 2.36 -3.85 7.14
N ILE A 337 3.01 -2.83 6.55
CA ILE A 337 2.34 -1.79 5.77
C ILE A 337 1.63 -2.38 4.56
N ALA A 338 2.29 -3.26 3.80
CA ALA A 338 1.70 -3.86 2.60
C ALA A 338 0.48 -4.74 2.96
N ARG A 339 0.58 -5.56 4.01
CA ARG A 339 -0.54 -6.37 4.51
C ARG A 339 -1.71 -5.50 4.97
N ARG A 340 -1.45 -4.40 5.69
CA ARG A 340 -2.50 -3.46 6.13
C ARG A 340 -3.17 -2.73 4.96
N ARG A 341 -2.39 -2.33 3.95
CA ARG A 341 -2.92 -1.71 2.73
C ARG A 341 -3.89 -2.65 2.04
N GLN A 342 -3.50 -3.92 1.91
CA GLN A 342 -4.34 -4.96 1.35
C GLN A 342 -5.59 -5.19 2.19
N SER A 343 -5.47 -5.40 3.51
CA SER A 343 -6.64 -5.71 4.35
C SER A 343 -7.65 -4.57 4.46
N ASN A 344 -7.20 -3.32 4.30
CA ASN A 344 -8.04 -2.13 4.44
C ASN A 344 -8.55 -1.61 3.08
N GLU A 345 -8.30 -2.33 2.00
CA GLU A 345 -8.69 -1.92 0.67
C GLU A 345 -10.20 -2.15 0.44
N ILE A 346 -10.94 -1.06 0.24
CA ILE A 346 -12.37 -1.09 -0.06
C ILE A 346 -12.57 -0.71 -1.53
N ARG A 347 -13.16 -1.63 -2.29
CA ARG A 347 -13.33 -1.52 -3.75
C ARG A 347 -14.76 -1.36 -4.19
N CYS A 348 -15.66 -2.04 -3.52
CA CYS A 348 -17.09 -1.91 -3.72
C CYS A 348 -17.76 -1.78 -2.36
N LEU A 349 -18.93 -1.14 -2.38
CA LEU A 349 -19.84 -1.10 -1.25
C LEU A 349 -21.20 -1.53 -1.76
N ASP A 350 -21.83 -2.43 -1.03
CA ASP A 350 -23.23 -2.77 -1.22
C ASP A 350 -24.09 -1.76 -0.45
N PHE A 351 -24.99 -1.10 -1.17
CA PHE A 351 -26.05 -0.27 -0.60
C PHE A 351 -27.40 -0.89 -0.98
N ASP A 352 -28.02 -1.61 -0.05
CA ASP A 352 -29.35 -2.21 -0.21
C ASP A 352 -29.50 -3.11 -1.46
N GLY A 353 -28.47 -3.88 -1.79
CA GLY A 353 -28.42 -4.80 -2.94
C GLY A 353 -27.81 -4.17 -4.21
N GLU A 354 -27.49 -2.88 -4.19
CA GLU A 354 -26.78 -2.22 -5.29
C GLU A 354 -25.27 -2.18 -5.01
N LEU A 355 -24.52 -2.98 -5.77
CA LEU A 355 -23.06 -2.99 -5.71
C LEU A 355 -22.48 -1.78 -6.44
N VAL A 356 -21.89 -0.85 -5.70
CA VAL A 356 -21.26 0.35 -6.26
C VAL A 356 -19.75 0.18 -6.29
N GLU A 357 -19.17 0.13 -7.49
CA GLU A 357 -17.72 0.05 -7.72
C GLU A 357 -17.09 1.40 -8.07
N GLU A 358 -17.87 2.35 -8.59
CA GLU A 358 -17.37 3.66 -8.99
C GLU A 358 -17.09 4.55 -7.76
N LYS A 359 -15.85 5.03 -7.63
CA LYS A 359 -15.40 5.77 -6.43
C LYS A 359 -16.16 7.06 -6.15
N THR A 360 -16.45 7.83 -7.19
CA THR A 360 -17.23 9.07 -7.12
C THR A 360 -18.63 8.80 -6.56
N HIS A 361 -19.24 7.71 -7.02
CA HIS A 361 -20.55 7.26 -6.56
C HIS A 361 -20.48 6.72 -5.13
N MET A 362 -19.46 5.92 -4.79
CA MET A 362 -19.19 5.47 -3.42
C MET A 362 -19.03 6.66 -2.46
N HIS A 363 -18.23 7.67 -2.81
CA HIS A 363 -18.05 8.88 -1.99
C HIS A 363 -19.37 9.57 -1.68
N ARG A 364 -20.23 9.72 -2.70
CA ARG A 364 -21.53 10.37 -2.54
C ARG A 364 -22.43 9.56 -1.61
N LYS A 365 -22.61 8.26 -1.87
CA LYS A 365 -23.47 7.41 -1.03
C LYS A 365 -22.98 7.32 0.42
N VAL A 366 -21.67 7.20 0.65
CA VAL A 366 -21.08 7.21 2.00
C VAL A 366 -21.33 8.55 2.69
N LYS A 367 -21.13 9.67 1.99
CA LYS A 367 -21.40 11.01 2.53
C LYS A 367 -22.87 11.13 2.94
N ASP A 368 -23.79 10.78 2.03
CA ASP A 368 -25.24 10.93 2.24
C ASP A 368 -25.73 10.04 3.39
N PHE A 369 -25.20 8.81 3.49
CA PHE A 369 -25.49 7.89 4.60
C PHE A 369 -25.11 8.50 5.95
N PHE A 370 -23.88 8.96 6.10
CA PHE A 370 -23.42 9.52 7.37
C PHE A 370 -24.00 10.91 7.66
N GLU A 371 -24.27 11.72 6.63
CA GLU A 371 -24.96 13.00 6.78
C GLU A 371 -26.38 12.80 7.33
N SER A 372 -27.10 11.79 6.85
CA SER A 372 -28.40 11.40 7.39
C SER A 372 -28.26 10.84 8.81
N HIS A 373 -27.29 9.96 9.05
CA HIS A 373 -27.11 9.28 10.34
C HIS A 373 -26.72 10.24 11.48
N PHE A 374 -25.88 11.24 11.20
CA PHE A 374 -25.46 12.25 12.17
C PHE A 374 -26.35 13.49 12.18
N ARG A 375 -27.47 13.49 11.44
CA ARG A 375 -28.42 14.59 11.46
C ARG A 375 -29.14 14.59 12.81
N GLU A 376 -29.03 15.70 13.52
CA GLU A 376 -29.68 15.89 14.80
C GLU A 376 -31.21 15.79 14.66
N SER A 377 -31.81 14.80 15.32
CA SER A 377 -33.26 14.59 15.41
C SER A 377 -33.88 15.42 16.53
N ASP A 378 -33.18 15.57 17.65
CA ASP A 378 -33.69 16.19 18.87
C ASP A 378 -33.17 17.62 19.04
N LYS A 379 -34.10 18.59 19.00
CA LYS A 379 -33.77 20.01 19.21
C LYS A 379 -33.69 20.39 20.69
N VAL A 380 -34.18 19.54 21.58
CA VAL A 380 -34.23 19.81 23.02
C VAL A 380 -33.04 19.12 23.69
N ARG A 381 -32.03 19.92 24.05
CA ARG A 381 -30.88 19.47 24.84
C ARG A 381 -31.33 19.24 26.29
N PRO A 382 -31.07 18.07 26.92
CA PRO A 382 -31.33 17.90 28.33
C PRO A 382 -30.50 18.90 29.14
N ARG A 383 -31.11 19.53 30.15
CA ARG A 383 -30.40 20.41 31.07
C ARG A 383 -29.66 19.55 32.09
N LEU A 384 -28.33 19.62 32.09
CA LEU A 384 -27.50 19.03 33.14
C LEU A 384 -27.77 19.80 34.44
N GLY A 385 -28.43 19.18 35.41
CA GLY A 385 -28.82 19.82 36.67
C GLY A 385 -27.64 20.16 37.60
N GLU A 386 -27.19 19.18 38.39
CA GLU A 386 -26.30 19.38 39.54
C GLU A 386 -24.80 19.53 39.19
N TRP A 387 -24.44 19.45 37.91
CA TRP A 387 -23.05 19.40 37.44
C TRP A 387 -22.52 20.78 37.03
N ARG A 388 -22.77 21.81 37.84
CA ARG A 388 -22.38 23.21 37.52
C ARG A 388 -20.87 23.40 37.30
N PHE A 389 -20.03 22.50 37.81
CA PHE A 389 -18.59 22.52 37.52
C PHE A 389 -18.29 22.22 36.04
N LEU A 390 -19.19 21.58 35.29
CA LEU A 390 -19.05 21.41 33.83
C LEU A 390 -19.35 22.71 33.05
N GLU A 391 -19.85 23.74 33.73
CA GLU A 391 -20.15 25.05 33.18
C GLU A 391 -19.05 26.08 33.51
N THR A 392 -17.91 25.67 34.08
CA THR A 392 -16.78 26.58 34.33
C THR A 392 -15.91 26.77 33.09
N PRO A 393 -15.24 27.92 32.92
CA PRO A 393 -14.28 28.11 31.83
C PRO A 393 -13.15 27.07 31.88
N PHE A 394 -12.67 26.69 30.70
CA PHE A 394 -11.55 25.75 30.57
C PHE A 394 -10.27 26.38 31.12
N SER A 395 -9.57 25.67 32.00
CA SER A 395 -8.27 26.13 32.49
C SER A 395 -7.12 25.69 31.58
N GLU A 396 -6.01 26.44 31.54
CA GLU A 396 -4.80 25.99 30.82
C GLU A 396 -4.35 24.60 31.31
N THR A 397 -4.41 24.37 32.62
CA THR A 397 -4.08 23.09 33.25
C THR A 397 -4.95 21.95 32.74
N GLU A 398 -6.27 22.16 32.67
CA GLU A 398 -7.21 21.17 32.16
C GLU A 398 -6.94 20.83 30.68
N ILE A 399 -6.71 21.85 29.85
CA ILE A 399 -6.40 21.66 28.43
C ILE A 399 -5.10 20.86 28.29
N LYS A 400 -4.08 21.22 29.08
CA LYS A 400 -2.79 20.53 29.08
C LYS A 400 -2.92 19.08 29.53
N GLU A 401 -3.61 18.80 30.63
CA GLU A 401 -3.83 17.45 31.13
C GLU A 401 -4.57 16.58 30.11
N ALA A 402 -5.60 17.12 29.44
CA ALA A 402 -6.32 16.42 28.38
C ALA A 402 -5.38 16.02 27.22
N VAL A 403 -4.49 16.92 26.78
CA VAL A 403 -3.49 16.61 25.75
C VAL A 403 -2.48 15.56 26.24
N TRP A 404 -2.03 15.64 27.50
CA TRP A 404 -1.03 14.72 28.05
C TRP A 404 -1.55 13.32 28.33
N SER A 405 -2.84 13.19 28.68
CA SER A 405 -3.53 11.89 28.88
C SER A 405 -3.54 11.03 27.61
N CYS A 406 -3.37 11.64 26.45
CA CYS A 406 -3.44 10.97 25.15
C CYS A 406 -2.05 10.57 24.64
N ASP A 407 -1.97 9.43 23.92
CA ASP A 407 -0.74 8.99 23.25
C ASP A 407 -0.37 9.95 22.10
N GLY A 408 0.85 10.47 22.14
CA GLY A 408 1.38 11.45 21.18
C GLY A 408 1.51 10.92 19.74
N ASN A 409 1.69 9.61 19.58
CA ASN A 409 1.93 8.95 18.29
C ASN A 409 0.64 8.46 17.60
N LYS A 410 -0.54 8.71 18.20
CA LYS A 410 -1.85 8.38 17.61
C LYS A 410 -2.12 9.13 16.30
N CYS A 411 -3.21 8.77 15.62
CA CYS A 411 -3.49 9.29 14.29
C CYS A 411 -3.74 10.81 14.34
N PRO A 412 -3.02 11.61 13.52
CA PRO A 412 -3.32 13.03 13.41
C PRO A 412 -4.73 13.24 12.87
N GLY A 413 -5.32 14.39 13.21
CA GLY A 413 -6.58 14.86 12.67
C GLY A 413 -6.48 15.22 11.18
N SER A 414 -7.51 15.87 10.65
CA SER A 414 -7.52 16.32 9.25
C SER A 414 -6.49 17.41 8.94
N ASP A 415 -6.03 18.11 9.98
CA ASP A 415 -4.93 19.07 9.95
C ASP A 415 -3.56 18.40 9.65
N GLY A 416 -3.33 17.18 10.12
CA GLY A 416 -2.10 16.40 9.93
C GLY A 416 -1.09 16.48 11.09
N TYR A 417 -1.39 17.19 12.17
CA TYR A 417 -0.59 17.27 13.39
C TYR A 417 -1.00 16.17 14.37
N ASN A 418 0.00 15.48 14.94
CA ASN A 418 -0.23 14.50 16.00
C ASN A 418 -0.10 15.18 17.38
N LEU A 419 -0.55 14.52 18.43
CA LEU A 419 -0.47 15.09 19.78
C LEU A 419 0.97 15.21 20.28
N ARG A 420 1.93 14.43 19.74
CA ARG A 420 3.36 14.65 19.98
C ARG A 420 3.79 16.05 19.57
N PHE A 421 3.34 16.54 18.42
CA PHE A 421 3.61 17.91 17.97
C PHE A 421 3.07 18.94 18.97
N VAL A 422 1.83 18.78 19.42
CA VAL A 422 1.23 19.72 20.39
C VAL A 422 1.96 19.69 21.73
N LYS A 423 2.37 18.51 22.22
CA LYS A 423 3.15 18.37 23.46
C LYS A 423 4.52 19.04 23.36
N GLU A 424 5.23 18.84 22.25
CA GLU A 424 6.57 19.39 22.03
C GLU A 424 6.56 20.92 21.94
N PHE A 425 5.56 21.48 21.26
CA PHE A 425 5.46 22.92 20.99
C PHE A 425 4.43 23.61 21.89
N TRP A 426 4.06 23.02 23.03
CA TRP A 426 3.01 23.56 23.89
C TRP A 426 3.27 25.02 24.28
N ASP A 427 4.50 25.35 24.67
CA ASP A 427 4.85 26.71 25.10
C ASP A 427 4.70 27.75 23.97
N THR A 428 4.89 27.33 22.72
CA THR A 428 4.67 28.17 21.53
C THR A 428 3.19 28.31 21.18
N LEU A 429 2.40 27.25 21.39
CA LEU A 429 1.02 27.14 20.90
C LEU A 429 -0.03 27.53 21.95
N LYS A 430 0.29 27.47 23.25
CA LYS A 430 -0.67 27.53 24.35
C LYS A 430 -1.58 28.75 24.31
N GLU A 431 -1.05 29.92 23.98
CA GLU A 431 -1.85 31.16 23.96
C GLU A 431 -2.97 31.12 22.90
N ASP A 432 -2.68 30.56 21.74
CA ASP A 432 -3.67 30.40 20.66
C ASP A 432 -4.71 29.31 21.02
N PHE A 433 -4.31 28.25 21.74
CA PHE A 433 -5.21 27.21 22.22
C PHE A 433 -6.14 27.72 23.33
N VAL A 434 -5.58 28.31 24.39
CA VAL A 434 -6.36 28.87 25.51
C VAL A 434 -7.31 29.93 24.99
N GLY A 435 -6.83 30.87 24.16
CA GLY A 435 -7.69 31.89 23.56
C GLY A 435 -8.80 31.30 22.67
N PHE A 436 -8.57 30.16 22.01
CA PHE A 436 -9.62 29.44 21.29
C PHE A 436 -10.69 28.88 22.24
N PHE A 437 -10.30 28.22 23.34
CA PHE A 437 -11.23 27.67 24.31
C PHE A 437 -12.03 28.75 25.03
N ASP A 438 -11.40 29.86 25.40
CA ASP A 438 -12.06 31.02 26.02
C ASP A 438 -13.15 31.59 25.11
N GLU A 439 -12.83 31.83 23.83
CA GLU A 439 -13.80 32.37 22.87
C GLU A 439 -14.92 31.34 22.60
N PHE A 440 -14.60 30.06 22.53
CA PHE A 440 -15.58 29.00 22.32
C PHE A 440 -16.55 28.88 23.49
N PHE A 441 -16.04 28.96 24.73
CA PHE A 441 -16.84 28.91 25.95
C PHE A 441 -17.89 30.03 25.98
N VAL A 442 -17.51 31.25 25.58
CA VAL A 442 -18.43 32.40 25.55
C VAL A 442 -19.47 32.29 24.42
N ASN A 443 -19.05 31.87 23.22
CA ASN A 443 -19.87 31.99 22.03
C ASN A 443 -20.60 30.70 21.62
N GLY A 444 -20.18 29.54 22.13
CA GLY A 444 -20.70 28.23 21.76
C GLY A 444 -20.57 27.90 20.27
N LYS A 445 -19.72 28.60 19.52
CA LYS A 445 -19.63 28.55 18.05
C LYS A 445 -18.24 28.15 17.60
N LEU A 446 -18.16 27.07 16.84
CA LEU A 446 -16.94 26.65 16.14
C LEU A 446 -16.92 27.27 14.74
N VAL A 447 -15.75 27.71 14.29
CA VAL A 447 -15.56 28.16 12.91
C VAL A 447 -15.62 26.95 11.98
N LYS A 448 -16.30 27.10 10.85
CA LYS A 448 -16.39 26.05 9.81
C LYS A 448 -15.00 25.53 9.47
N GLY A 449 -14.81 24.21 9.43
CA GLY A 449 -13.53 23.59 9.09
C GLY A 449 -12.66 23.16 10.26
N VAL A 450 -12.95 23.60 11.50
CA VAL A 450 -12.23 23.13 12.69
C VAL A 450 -12.66 21.72 13.09
N ASN A 451 -13.95 21.39 12.90
CA ASN A 451 -14.49 20.05 13.17
C ASN A 451 -14.53 19.16 11.91
N ASN A 452 -13.54 19.30 11.03
CA ASN A 452 -13.44 18.45 9.84
C ASN A 452 -12.95 17.06 10.24
N SER A 453 -13.79 16.06 10.03
CA SER A 453 -13.48 14.66 10.30
C SER A 453 -13.29 13.87 9.01
N PHE A 454 -12.36 12.92 9.03
CA PHE A 454 -12.27 11.92 7.97
C PHE A 454 -13.19 10.76 8.28
N ILE A 455 -14.09 10.43 7.35
CA ILE A 455 -14.82 9.17 7.38
C ILE A 455 -13.86 8.10 6.86
N THR A 456 -13.40 7.23 7.75
CA THR A 456 -12.56 6.07 7.39
C THR A 456 -13.40 4.83 7.52
N LEU A 457 -13.69 4.19 6.39
CA LEU A 457 -14.37 2.90 6.37
C LEU A 457 -13.37 1.80 6.74
N ILE A 458 -13.79 0.89 7.62
CA ILE A 458 -12.99 -0.25 8.06
C ILE A 458 -13.73 -1.52 7.64
N PRO A 459 -13.14 -2.38 6.79
CA PRO A 459 -13.79 -3.62 6.40
C PRO A 459 -13.88 -4.56 7.61
N LYS A 460 -15.11 -4.99 7.94
CA LYS A 460 -15.37 -5.94 9.04
C LYS A 460 -15.30 -7.41 8.60
N LYS A 461 -15.33 -7.67 7.30
CA LYS A 461 -15.25 -9.00 6.68
C LYS A 461 -14.28 -8.94 5.51
N ASN A 462 -13.57 -10.05 5.25
CA ASN A 462 -12.76 -10.19 4.04
C ASN A 462 -13.72 -10.32 2.85
N ASN A 463 -13.66 -9.38 1.89
CA ASN A 463 -14.57 -9.32 0.73
C ASN A 463 -16.06 -9.27 1.13
N PRO A 464 -16.55 -8.16 1.70
CA PRO A 464 -17.95 -8.00 2.08
C PRO A 464 -18.91 -8.06 0.88
#